data_AF-A0A7Y4X2G7-F1
#
_entry.id   AF-A0A7Y4X2G7-F1
#
_cell.length_a   1.000
_cell.length_b   1.000
_cell.length_c   1.000
_cell.angle_alpha   90.00
_cell.angle_beta   90.00
_cell.angle_gamma   90.00
#
_symmetry.space_group_name_H-M   'P 1'
#
loop_
_entity.id
_entity.type
_entity.pdbx_description
1 polymer ?
#
loop_
_entity_poly.entity_id
_entity_poly.type
_entity_poly.pdbx_seq_one_letter_code
_entity_poly.pdbx_strand_id
1 'polypeptide(L)'
;MKHPNLFLYLAYPLAMTLKSIYRKYPSHAKAIAMLEEIKWPNGPICPYCLSKQFTPLPNESRYHCNVCNASFSVTVDSLFKRTRADLQKWFLAIHLLKDEPDISARTLGEKIEATKDSAWLMIQKINRAKRESKEFIESIENELNK
;
A
#
# COMPACT_ATOMS: atom_id res chain seq x y z
N MET A 1 42.29 11.53 10.47
CA MET A 1 41.87 12.68 9.64
C MET A 1 40.56 12.30 8.96
N LYS A 2 39.51 13.09 9.19
CA LYS A 2 38.26 13.02 8.42
C LYS A 2 38.61 13.31 6.96
N HIS A 3 38.08 12.53 6.02
CA HIS A 3 37.22 13.07 4.98
C HIS A 3 36.28 11.96 4.50
N PRO A 4 34.95 12.18 4.53
CA PRO A 4 33.97 11.23 4.03
C PRO A 4 34.02 11.21 2.51
N ASN A 5 33.98 10.03 1.90
CA ASN A 5 33.91 9.88 0.45
C ASN A 5 32.56 10.39 -0.05
N LEU A 6 32.57 11.67 -0.42
CA LEU A 6 31.67 12.35 -1.32
C LEU A 6 31.89 11.79 -2.74
N PHE A 7 31.46 10.56 -2.99
CA PHE A 7 31.43 10.01 -4.35
C PHE A 7 30.02 9.53 -4.68
N LEU A 8 29.36 10.37 -5.48
CA LEU A 8 28.40 9.98 -6.53
C LEU A 8 26.97 9.68 -6.08
N TYR A 9 26.35 10.66 -5.40
CA TYR A 9 24.93 10.99 -5.61
C TYR A 9 24.74 11.59 -7.02
N LEU A 10 24.99 10.82 -8.07
CA LEU A 10 24.63 11.21 -9.42
C LEU A 10 23.28 10.59 -9.78
N ALA A 11 22.29 11.47 -9.77
CA ALA A 11 20.98 11.31 -10.42
C ALA A 11 20.20 10.05 -10.00
N TYR A 12 19.64 10.05 -8.79
CA TYR A 12 18.40 9.29 -8.57
C TYR A 12 17.30 9.98 -9.40
N PRO A 13 16.71 9.30 -10.40
CA PRO A 13 15.59 9.86 -11.13
C PRO A 13 14.42 9.94 -10.15
N LEU A 14 14.06 11.16 -9.74
CA LEU A 14 12.82 11.47 -9.01
C LEU A 14 12.41 10.45 -7.93
N ALA A 15 13.28 10.19 -6.94
CA ALA A 15 12.98 9.23 -5.87
C ALA A 15 11.59 9.51 -5.28
N MET A 16 10.67 8.52 -5.35
CA MET A 16 9.35 8.69 -4.76
C MET A 16 9.48 8.96 -3.27
N THR A 17 8.80 10.01 -2.83
CA THR A 17 8.81 10.45 -1.43
C THR A 17 7.42 10.30 -0.84
N LEU A 18 7.33 10.28 0.47
CA LEU A 18 6.03 10.21 1.13
C LEU A 18 5.15 11.40 0.73
N LYS A 19 5.76 12.59 0.63
CA LYS A 19 5.10 13.81 0.16
C LYS A 19 4.54 13.70 -1.26
N SER A 20 5.21 13.05 -2.21
CA SER A 20 4.66 12.87 -3.56
C SER A 20 3.47 11.91 -3.55
N ILE A 21 3.52 10.84 -2.76
CA ILE A 21 2.39 9.91 -2.59
C ILE A 21 1.17 10.63 -1.98
N TYR A 22 1.35 11.44 -0.94
CA TYR A 22 0.25 12.23 -0.36
C TYR A 22 -0.27 13.30 -1.33
N ARG A 23 0.53 13.84 -2.26
CA ARG A 23 0.00 14.73 -3.31
C ARG A 23 -0.92 13.99 -4.28
N LYS A 24 -0.56 12.76 -4.67
CA LYS A 24 -1.35 11.93 -5.60
C LYS A 24 -2.60 11.35 -4.92
N TYR A 25 -2.48 10.93 -3.66
CA TYR A 25 -3.55 10.37 -2.85
C TYR A 25 -3.72 11.18 -1.54
N PRO A 26 -4.37 12.35 -1.61
CA PRO A 26 -4.43 13.29 -0.47
C PRO A 26 -5.32 12.82 0.68
N SER A 27 -6.12 11.78 0.49
CA SER A 27 -7.04 11.28 1.52
C SER A 27 -7.08 9.76 1.55
N HIS A 28 -7.53 9.21 2.69
CA HIS A 28 -7.78 7.78 2.83
C HIS A 28 -8.75 7.27 1.76
N ALA A 29 -9.82 8.01 1.49
CA ALA A 29 -10.80 7.66 0.45
C ALA A 29 -10.17 7.56 -0.95
N LYS A 30 -9.25 8.47 -1.31
CA LYS A 30 -8.54 8.41 -2.60
C LYS A 30 -7.59 7.22 -2.68
N ALA A 31 -6.91 6.88 -1.58
CA ALA A 31 -6.07 5.70 -1.51
C ALA A 31 -6.88 4.39 -1.58
N ILE A 32 -8.08 4.35 -0.97
CA ILE A 32 -9.01 3.22 -1.09
C ILE A 32 -9.52 3.08 -2.52
N ALA A 33 -9.95 4.17 -3.16
CA ALA A 33 -10.44 4.15 -4.54
C ALA A 33 -9.41 3.55 -5.51
N MET A 34 -8.13 3.93 -5.38
CA MET A 34 -7.06 3.32 -6.18
C MET A 34 -6.95 1.81 -5.94
N LEU A 35 -7.02 1.36 -4.69
CA LEU A 35 -7.00 -0.08 -4.40
C LEU A 35 -8.23 -0.80 -4.98
N GLU A 36 -9.40 -0.16 -4.97
CA GLU A 36 -10.65 -0.70 -5.52
C GLU A 36 -10.55 -0.87 -7.03
N GLU A 37 -10.02 0.12 -7.74
CA GLU A 37 -9.78 0.04 -9.19
C GLU A 37 -8.85 -1.11 -9.54
N ILE A 38 -7.79 -1.32 -8.75
CA ILE A 38 -6.83 -2.42 -8.96
C ILE A 38 -7.45 -3.79 -8.63
N LYS A 39 -8.08 -3.91 -7.45
CA LYS A 39 -8.55 -5.22 -6.95
C LYS A 39 -9.84 -5.66 -7.62
N TRP A 40 -10.69 -4.70 -7.99
CA TRP A 40 -12.05 -4.91 -8.45
C TRP A 40 -12.32 -4.10 -9.72
N PRO A 41 -11.63 -4.38 -10.83
CA PRO A 41 -11.80 -3.63 -12.09
C PRO A 41 -13.24 -3.71 -12.64
N ASN A 42 -13.99 -4.76 -12.26
CA ASN A 42 -15.39 -4.98 -12.65
C ASN A 42 -16.39 -4.69 -11.51
N GLY A 43 -15.96 -3.93 -10.51
CA GLY A 43 -16.77 -3.56 -9.34
C GLY A 43 -16.63 -4.50 -8.13
N PRO A 44 -17.06 -4.06 -6.93
CA PRO A 44 -16.83 -4.76 -5.68
C PRO A 44 -17.44 -6.16 -5.63
N ILE A 45 -16.69 -7.11 -5.05
CA ILE A 45 -17.14 -8.48 -4.79
C ILE A 45 -16.92 -8.78 -3.31
N CYS A 46 -17.94 -9.32 -2.64
CA CYS A 46 -17.82 -9.72 -1.25
C CYS A 46 -16.77 -10.82 -1.08
N PRO A 47 -15.72 -10.64 -0.27
CA PRO A 47 -14.66 -11.64 -0.10
C PRO A 47 -15.13 -12.88 0.67
N TYR A 48 -16.27 -12.80 1.38
CA TYR A 48 -16.77 -13.88 2.23
C TYR A 48 -17.72 -14.83 1.49
N CYS A 49 -18.55 -14.32 0.58
CA CYS A 49 -19.57 -15.12 -0.13
C CYS A 49 -19.58 -14.91 -1.65
N LEU A 50 -18.66 -14.11 -2.19
CA LEU A 50 -18.50 -13.82 -3.62
C LEU A 50 -19.69 -13.12 -4.30
N SER A 51 -20.69 -12.68 -3.51
CA SER A 51 -21.83 -11.93 -4.04
C SER A 51 -21.44 -10.53 -4.51
N LYS A 52 -22.12 -10.07 -5.56
CA LYS A 52 -22.09 -8.68 -6.08
C LYS A 52 -23.25 -7.83 -5.55
N GLN A 53 -24.08 -8.38 -4.66
CA GLN A 53 -25.19 -7.66 -4.03
C GLN A 53 -24.71 -7.01 -2.73
N PHE A 54 -24.59 -5.68 -2.76
CA PHE A 54 -24.10 -4.91 -1.62
C PHE A 54 -24.71 -3.51 -1.58
N THR A 55 -24.61 -2.90 -0.41
CA THR A 55 -24.92 -1.50 -0.16
C THR A 55 -23.63 -0.76 0.22
N PRO A 56 -23.21 0.29 -0.51
CA PRO A 56 -22.04 1.09 -0.13
C PRO A 56 -22.25 1.79 1.22
N LEU A 57 -21.18 1.90 2.01
CA LEU A 57 -21.10 2.66 3.25
C LEU A 57 -19.99 3.72 3.09
N PRO A 58 -20.28 4.86 2.42
CA PRO A 58 -19.24 5.82 1.97
C PRO A 58 -18.43 6.41 3.12
N ASN A 59 -19.08 6.68 4.26
CA ASN A 59 -18.44 7.28 5.43
C ASN A 59 -17.39 6.36 6.07
N GLU A 60 -17.48 5.05 5.83
CA GLU A 60 -16.57 4.06 6.39
C GLU A 60 -15.56 3.54 5.36
N SER A 61 -15.72 3.88 4.07
CA SER A 61 -15.00 3.24 2.96
C SER A 61 -15.19 1.72 2.96
N ARG A 62 -16.44 1.28 3.17
CA ARG A 62 -16.85 -0.13 3.27
C ARG A 62 -18.10 -0.41 2.44
N TYR A 63 -18.46 -1.69 2.37
CA TYR A 63 -19.67 -2.21 1.77
C TYR A 63 -20.35 -3.16 2.74
N HIS A 64 -21.67 -3.09 2.82
CA HIS A 64 -22.49 -4.10 3.48
C HIS A 64 -22.96 -5.12 2.44
N CYS A 65 -22.61 -6.41 2.60
CA CYS A 65 -23.10 -7.45 1.72
C CYS A 65 -24.54 -7.83 2.07
N ASN A 66 -25.46 -7.74 1.11
CA ASN A 66 -26.88 -8.01 1.32
C ASN A 66 -27.22 -9.52 1.37
N VAL A 67 -26.22 -10.40 1.15
CA VAL A 67 -26.40 -11.86 1.15
C VAL A 67 -25.91 -12.49 2.45
N CYS A 68 -24.68 -12.19 2.86
CA CYS A 68 -24.08 -12.75 4.08
C CYS A 68 -24.09 -11.78 5.27
N ASN A 69 -24.64 -10.57 5.10
CA ASN A 69 -24.71 -9.49 6.09
C ASN A 69 -23.34 -9.00 6.60
N ALA A 70 -22.24 -9.47 6.02
CA ALA A 70 -20.89 -9.07 6.41
C ALA A 70 -20.53 -7.68 5.84
N SER A 71 -19.81 -6.90 6.64
CA SER A 71 -19.20 -5.65 6.20
C SER A 71 -17.79 -5.91 5.66
N PHE A 72 -17.49 -5.47 4.44
CA PHE A 72 -16.20 -5.68 3.78
C PHE A 72 -15.63 -4.40 3.16
N SER A 73 -14.35 -4.42 2.85
CA SER A 73 -13.62 -3.34 2.18
C SER A 73 -12.54 -3.95 1.28
N VAL A 74 -11.98 -3.16 0.38
CA VAL A 74 -10.90 -3.61 -0.52
C VAL A 74 -9.68 -4.14 0.24
N THR A 75 -9.47 -3.64 1.46
CA THR A 75 -8.37 -4.04 2.35
C THR A 75 -8.56 -5.41 3.01
N VAL A 76 -9.77 -6.00 2.98
CA VAL A 76 -9.99 -7.38 3.45
C VAL A 76 -9.19 -8.35 2.60
N ASP A 77 -8.58 -9.35 3.22
CA ASP A 77 -7.74 -10.36 2.57
C ASP A 77 -6.66 -9.78 1.67
N SER A 78 -5.98 -8.75 2.20
CA SER A 78 -4.81 -8.12 1.60
C SER A 78 -3.77 -7.83 2.68
N LEU A 79 -2.57 -7.40 2.28
CA LEU A 79 -1.56 -6.93 3.24
C LEU A 79 -2.02 -5.72 4.07
N PHE A 80 -3.05 -5.00 3.65
CA PHE A 80 -3.60 -3.86 4.38
C PHE A 80 -4.61 -4.26 5.45
N LYS A 81 -4.93 -5.56 5.58
CA LYS A 81 -5.91 -6.05 6.57
C LYS A 81 -5.52 -5.59 7.97
N ARG A 82 -6.47 -4.92 8.65
CA ARG A 82 -6.34 -4.37 10.02
C ARG A 82 -5.17 -3.39 10.21
N THR A 83 -4.69 -2.73 9.15
CA THR A 83 -3.68 -1.68 9.31
C THR A 83 -4.26 -0.47 10.05
N ARG A 84 -3.45 0.13 10.93
CA ARG A 84 -3.68 1.48 11.48
C ARG A 84 -2.81 2.54 10.79
N ALA A 85 -1.81 2.10 10.02
CA ALA A 85 -0.97 2.99 9.23
C ALA A 85 -1.69 3.37 7.94
N ASP A 86 -1.58 4.65 7.58
CA ASP A 86 -2.05 5.23 6.33
C ASP A 86 -1.59 4.41 5.11
N LEU A 87 -2.49 4.24 4.15
CA LEU A 87 -2.21 3.48 2.93
C LEU A 87 -1.07 4.10 2.12
N GLN A 88 -0.91 5.42 2.17
CA GLN A 88 0.20 6.16 1.54
C GLN A 88 1.57 5.67 2.01
N LYS A 89 1.70 5.35 3.32
CA LYS A 89 2.95 4.80 3.88
C LYS A 89 3.22 3.42 3.32
N TRP A 90 2.17 2.60 3.14
CA TRP A 90 2.33 1.31 2.50
C TRP A 90 2.68 1.41 1.03
N PHE A 91 2.09 2.35 0.29
CA PHE A 91 2.40 2.58 -1.13
C PHE A 91 3.86 2.94 -1.31
N LEU A 92 4.37 3.87 -0.48
CA LEU A 92 5.79 4.20 -0.49
C LEU A 92 6.66 2.99 -0.10
N ALA A 93 6.27 2.24 0.94
CA ALA A 93 7.02 1.05 1.35
C ALA A 93 7.09 -0.01 0.24
N ILE A 94 5.99 -0.26 -0.47
CA ILE A 94 5.95 -1.19 -1.61
C ILE A 94 6.93 -0.74 -2.69
N HIS A 95 6.88 0.54 -3.07
CA HIS A 95 7.78 1.11 -4.07
C HIS A 95 9.26 0.99 -3.65
N LEU A 96 9.60 1.39 -2.41
CA LEU A 96 10.98 1.31 -1.92
C LEU A 96 11.51 -0.13 -1.84
N LEU A 97 10.69 -1.09 -1.44
CA LEU A 97 11.09 -2.51 -1.38
C LEU A 97 11.25 -3.15 -2.75
N LYS A 98 10.75 -2.52 -3.82
CA LYS A 98 11.01 -2.96 -5.20
C LYS A 98 12.45 -2.59 -5.60
N ASP A 99 12.83 -1.34 -5.35
CA ASP A 99 14.12 -0.79 -5.75
C ASP A 99 15.25 -1.21 -4.79
N GLU A 100 14.96 -1.28 -3.49
CA GLU A 100 15.88 -1.69 -2.43
C GLU A 100 15.28 -2.88 -1.63
N PRO A 101 15.33 -4.13 -2.16
CA PRO A 101 14.73 -5.30 -1.50
C PRO A 101 15.26 -5.58 -0.08
N ASP A 102 16.52 -5.22 0.17
CA ASP A 102 17.22 -5.41 1.44
C ASP A 102 17.24 -4.15 2.33
N ILE A 103 16.33 -3.19 2.09
CA ILE A 103 16.24 -1.97 2.91
C ILE A 103 16.04 -2.31 4.40
N SER A 104 16.84 -1.68 5.26
CA SER A 104 16.72 -1.90 6.70
C SER A 104 15.39 -1.36 7.24
N ALA A 105 14.80 -2.02 8.23
CA ALA A 105 13.56 -1.55 8.86
C ALA A 105 13.70 -0.14 9.46
N ARG A 106 14.90 0.22 9.92
CA ARG A 106 15.20 1.57 10.41
C ARG A 106 15.11 2.60 9.27
N THR A 107 15.83 2.36 8.18
CA THR A 107 15.85 3.24 7.00
C THR A 107 14.45 3.38 6.40
N LEU A 108 13.71 2.28 6.29
CA LEU A 108 12.34 2.31 5.82
C LEU A 108 11.46 3.15 6.74
N GLY A 109 11.55 2.95 8.06
CA GLY A 109 10.79 3.71 9.07
C GLY A 109 11.03 5.22 8.97
N GLU A 110 12.27 5.65 8.74
CA GLU A 110 12.62 7.05 8.49
C GLU A 110 11.95 7.57 7.19
N LYS A 111 12.01 6.81 6.09
CA LYS A 111 11.43 7.23 4.80
C LYS A 111 9.89 7.29 4.80
N ILE A 112 9.21 6.42 5.54
CA ILE A 112 7.73 6.35 5.61
C ILE A 112 7.13 7.03 6.84
N GLU A 113 7.97 7.68 7.67
CA GLU A 113 7.57 8.33 8.92
C GLU A 113 6.79 7.36 9.85
N ALA A 114 7.37 6.19 10.12
CA ALA A 114 6.83 5.19 11.02
C ALA A 114 7.89 4.66 11.99
N THR A 115 7.44 4.00 13.06
CA THR A 115 8.37 3.33 13.98
C THR A 115 9.10 2.19 13.26
N LYS A 116 10.33 1.90 13.70
CA LYS A 116 11.13 0.76 13.21
C LYS A 116 10.32 -0.55 13.23
N ASP A 117 9.54 -0.78 14.28
CA ASP A 117 8.77 -2.01 14.44
C ASP A 117 7.59 -2.08 13.45
N SER A 118 6.94 -0.93 13.18
CA SER A 118 5.91 -0.84 12.14
C SER A 118 6.52 -1.09 10.76
N ALA A 119 7.67 -0.48 10.46
CA ALA A 119 8.39 -0.68 9.21
C ALA A 119 8.84 -2.13 9.03
N TRP A 120 9.35 -2.78 10.08
CA TRP A 120 9.69 -4.20 10.04
C TRP A 120 8.47 -5.07 9.73
N LEU A 121 7.33 -4.83 10.39
CA LEU A 121 6.09 -5.55 10.09
C LEU A 121 5.63 -5.32 8.64
N MET A 122 5.76 -4.09 8.14
CA MET A 122 5.45 -3.76 6.75
C MET A 122 6.33 -4.54 5.79
N ILE A 123 7.65 -4.61 6.02
CA ILE A 123 8.58 -5.43 5.21
C ILE A 123 8.13 -6.88 5.17
N GLN A 124 7.83 -7.48 6.33
CA GLN A 124 7.40 -8.88 6.39
C GLN A 124 6.10 -9.13 5.60
N LYS A 125 5.11 -8.24 5.75
CA LYS A 125 3.82 -8.36 5.04
C LYS A 125 3.95 -8.12 3.55
N ILE A 126 4.78 -7.17 3.12
CA ILE A 126 5.05 -6.90 1.70
C ILE A 126 5.78 -8.09 1.07
N ASN A 127 6.85 -8.60 1.69
CA ASN A 127 7.59 -9.75 1.18
C ASN A 127 6.73 -11.01 1.09
N ARG A 128 5.82 -11.21 2.06
CA ARG A 128 4.81 -12.27 1.98
C ARG A 128 3.86 -12.06 0.81
N ALA A 129 3.31 -10.85 0.65
CA ALA A 129 2.39 -10.52 -0.43
C ALA A 129 3.03 -10.62 -1.82
N LYS A 130 4.33 -10.31 -1.97
CA LYS A 130 5.09 -10.52 -3.22
C LYS A 130 5.12 -12.00 -3.64
N ARG A 131 4.97 -12.95 -2.72
CA ARG A 131 4.89 -14.39 -3.00
C ARG A 131 3.46 -14.88 -3.20
N GLU A 132 2.53 -14.43 -2.37
CA GLU A 132 1.15 -14.93 -2.34
C GLU A 132 0.20 -14.17 -3.28
N SER A 133 0.54 -12.95 -3.68
CA SER A 133 -0.34 -12.03 -4.43
C SER A 133 0.48 -11.09 -5.33
N LYS A 134 1.44 -11.67 -6.07
CA LYS A 134 2.41 -10.93 -6.90
C LYS A 134 1.76 -9.91 -7.84
N GLU A 135 0.76 -10.33 -8.60
CA GLU A 135 0.05 -9.48 -9.58
C GLU A 135 -0.59 -8.25 -8.94
N PHE A 136 -1.12 -8.39 -7.72
CA PHE A 136 -1.72 -7.29 -6.97
C PHE A 136 -0.67 -6.26 -6.56
N ILE A 137 0.51 -6.71 -6.11
CA ILE A 137 1.61 -5.82 -5.74
C ILE A 137 2.17 -5.10 -6.98
N GLU A 138 2.38 -5.81 -8.07
CA GLU A 138 2.85 -5.23 -9.33
C GLU A 138 1.87 -4.20 -9.89
N SER A 139 0.56 -4.45 -9.76
CA SER A 139 -0.48 -3.50 -10.17
C SER A 139 -0.44 -2.21 -9.36
N ILE A 140 -0.22 -2.30 -8.04
CA ILE A 140 -0.04 -1.12 -7.19
C ILE A 140 1.19 -0.33 -7.65
N GLU A 141 2.33 -0.99 -7.86
CA GLU A 141 3.55 -0.32 -8.33
C GLU A 141 3.36 0.39 -9.67
N ASN A 142 2.69 -0.28 -10.62
CA ASN A 142 2.40 0.30 -11.93
C ASN A 142 1.51 1.55 -11.79
N GLU A 143 0.49 1.49 -10.93
CA GLU A 143 -0.39 2.63 -10.68
C GLU A 143 0.34 3.80 -10.01
N LEU A 144 1.32 3.53 -9.13
CA LEU A 144 2.13 4.57 -8.52
C LEU A 144 3.01 5.31 -9.53
N ASN A 145 3.51 4.61 -10.56
CA ASN A 145 4.43 5.14 -11.57
C ASN A 145 3.75 5.81 -12.78
N LYS A 146 2.42 5.74 -12.89
CA LYS A 146 1.64 6.52 -13.87
C LYS A 146 1.65 8.02 -13.52
#